data_AF-A0A6I7DBL3-F1
#
_entry.id   AF-A0A6I7DBL3-F1
#
_cell.length_a   1.000
_cell.length_b   1.000
_cell.length_c   1.000
_cell.angle_alpha   90.00
_cell.angle_beta   90.00
_cell.angle_gamma   90.00
#
_symmetry.space_group_name_H-M   'P 1'
#
loop_
_entity.id
_entity.type
_entity.pdbx_description
1 polymer ?
#
loop_
_entity_poly.entity_id
_entity_poly.type
_entity_poly.pdbx_seq_one_letter_code
_entity_poly.pdbx_strand_id
1 'polypeptide(L)'
;MSQIKQKIMELVKMAHNYLFLFHEQYAVKKLQQQLQQDNFSAKIIDAPRKISSECELAISIYFSDDEIYKQYINDNVRAVYKIDSNHFDVLWKDEF
;
A
#
# COMPACT_ATOMS: atom_id res chain seq x y z
N MET A 1 14.24 -13.40 20.13
CA MET A 1 13.63 -13.05 18.83
C MET A 1 12.44 -12.14 19.09
N SER A 2 12.43 -10.93 18.52
CA SER A 2 11.53 -9.84 18.94
C SER A 2 10.12 -9.98 18.34
N GLN A 3 9.08 -9.76 19.15
CA GLN A 3 7.65 -9.78 18.79
C GLN A 3 7.32 -8.88 17.57
N ILE A 4 8.15 -7.88 17.31
CA ILE A 4 8.06 -7.00 16.13
C ILE A 4 8.24 -7.79 14.83
N LYS A 5 9.17 -8.76 14.78
CA LYS A 5 9.35 -9.61 13.58
C LYS A 5 8.12 -10.48 13.34
N GLN A 6 7.47 -10.93 14.41
CA GLN A 6 6.31 -11.80 14.33
C GLN A 6 5.06 -11.05 13.84
N LYS A 7 4.84 -9.82 14.31
CA LYS A 7 3.74 -8.95 13.84
C LYS A 7 3.91 -8.51 12.39
N ILE A 8 5.15 -8.27 11.95
CA ILE A 8 5.47 -8.01 10.53
C ILE A 8 5.24 -9.30 9.71
N MET A 9 5.65 -10.46 10.21
CA MET A 9 5.49 -11.75 9.53
C MET A 9 4.01 -12.21 9.46
N GLU A 10 3.16 -11.80 10.41
CA GLU A 10 1.71 -12.03 10.35
C GLU A 10 0.99 -11.10 9.37
N LEU A 11 1.48 -9.87 9.17
CA LEU A 11 1.01 -9.00 8.06
C LEU A 11 1.44 -9.54 6.69
N VAL A 12 2.56 -10.27 6.64
CA VAL A 12 3.15 -10.86 5.43
C VAL A 12 2.56 -12.26 5.11
N LYS A 13 1.61 -12.79 5.89
CA LYS A 13 0.75 -13.89 5.40
C LYS A 13 -0.18 -13.34 4.31
N MET A 14 0.33 -13.39 3.09
CA MET A 14 0.00 -12.63 1.88
C MET A 14 -1.47 -12.75 1.47
N ALA A 15 -2.29 -11.79 1.88
CA ALA A 15 -3.53 -11.47 1.18
C ALA A 15 -3.41 -10.21 0.32
N HIS A 16 -2.29 -9.46 0.39
CA HIS A 16 -2.02 -8.21 -0.31
C HIS A 16 -0.56 -8.14 -0.79
N ASN A 17 -0.32 -7.68 -2.03
CA ASN A 17 1.00 -7.58 -2.66
C ASN A 17 1.36 -6.15 -3.11
N TYR A 18 0.50 -5.15 -2.87
CA TYR A 18 0.77 -3.73 -3.16
C TYR A 18 0.48 -2.83 -1.96
N LEU A 19 1.23 -1.72 -1.89
CA LEU A 19 1.00 -0.60 -0.98
C LEU A 19 0.97 0.72 -1.74
N PHE A 20 -0.11 1.49 -1.54
CA PHE A 20 -0.23 2.88 -1.99
C PHE A 20 -0.11 3.80 -0.78
N LEU A 21 0.82 4.75 -0.81
CA LEU A 21 1.06 5.69 0.29
C LEU A 21 0.43 7.06 0.05
N PHE A 22 0.00 7.68 1.14
CA PHE A 22 -0.71 8.95 1.12
C PHE A 22 -0.29 9.83 2.31
N HIS A 23 -0.33 11.14 2.11
CA HIS A 23 -0.29 12.11 3.22
C HIS A 23 -1.68 12.31 3.84
N GLU A 24 -2.73 12.29 3.02
CA GLU A 24 -4.04 12.80 3.42
C GLU A 24 -5.07 11.67 3.64
N GLN A 25 -5.80 11.72 4.76
CA GLN A 25 -6.74 10.66 5.13
C GLN A 25 -7.94 10.54 4.18
N TYR A 26 -8.42 11.64 3.61
CA TYR A 26 -9.55 11.56 2.68
C TYR A 26 -9.13 10.91 1.36
N ALA A 27 -7.89 11.10 0.91
CA ALA A 27 -7.40 10.52 -0.33
C ALA A 27 -7.35 9.00 -0.26
N VAL A 28 -6.90 8.47 0.87
CA VAL A 28 -6.96 7.04 1.20
C VAL A 28 -8.39 6.51 1.11
N LYS A 29 -9.35 7.17 1.76
CA LYS A 29 -10.75 6.72 1.73
C LYS A 29 -11.33 6.73 0.31
N LYS A 30 -10.97 7.74 -0.49
CA LYS A 30 -11.39 7.85 -1.89
C LYS A 30 -10.88 6.68 -2.73
N LEU A 31 -9.59 6.36 -2.64
CA LEU A 31 -9.05 5.22 -3.38
C LEU A 31 -9.62 3.89 -2.86
N GLN A 32 -9.79 3.71 -1.55
CA GLN A 32 -10.42 2.50 -1.02
C GLN A 32 -11.83 2.30 -1.58
N GLN A 33 -12.63 3.37 -1.66
CA GLN A 33 -13.98 3.30 -2.22
C GLN A 33 -13.96 2.94 -3.70
N GLN A 34 -13.05 3.52 -4.49
CA GLN A 34 -12.88 3.17 -5.89
C GLN A 34 -12.50 1.69 -6.05
N LEU A 35 -11.52 1.20 -5.28
CA LEU A 35 -11.11 -0.19 -5.30
C LEU A 35 -12.26 -1.15 -4.95
N GLN A 36 -13.09 -0.78 -3.97
CA GLN A 36 -14.29 -1.55 -3.61
C GLN A 36 -15.33 -1.59 -4.74
N GLN A 37 -15.54 -0.48 -5.44
CA GLN A 37 -16.43 -0.43 -6.62
C GLN A 37 -15.92 -1.32 -7.75
N ASP A 38 -14.60 -1.45 -7.87
CA ASP A 38 -13.93 -2.32 -8.83
C ASP A 38 -13.79 -3.78 -8.34
N ASN A 39 -14.46 -4.13 -7.22
CA ASN A 39 -14.46 -5.46 -6.58
C ASN A 39 -13.12 -5.91 -5.98
N PHE A 40 -12.23 -4.99 -5.66
CA PHE A 40 -11.01 -5.28 -4.91
C PHE A 40 -11.21 -5.11 -3.39
N SER A 41 -10.65 -6.06 -2.63
CA SER A 41 -10.57 -5.93 -1.17
C SER A 41 -9.29 -5.19 -0.79
N ALA A 42 -9.46 -4.02 -0.18
CA ALA A 42 -8.37 -3.15 0.23
C ALA A 42 -8.48 -2.80 1.72
N LYS A 43 -7.35 -2.81 2.43
CA LYS A 43 -7.25 -2.38 3.83
C LYS A 43 -6.48 -1.09 3.95
N ILE A 44 -7.03 -0.16 4.74
CA ILE A 44 -6.31 1.02 5.19
C ILE A 44 -5.46 0.62 6.39
N ILE A 45 -4.18 1.01 6.37
CA ILE A 45 -3.23 0.79 7.45
C ILE A 45 -2.40 2.06 7.65
N ASP A 46 -1.69 2.15 8.78
CA ASP A 46 -0.64 3.15 8.94
C ASP A 46 0.48 2.88 7.93
N ALA A 47 1.01 3.96 7.34
CA ALA A 47 2.17 3.87 6.48
C ALA A 47 3.34 3.23 7.25
N PRO A 48 3.97 2.16 6.74
CA PRO A 48 5.10 1.56 7.42
C PRO A 48 6.27 2.56 7.52
N ARG A 49 6.66 2.93 8.75
CA ARG A 49 7.72 3.93 8.99
C ARG A 49 9.08 3.62 8.36
N LYS A 50 9.32 2.34 8.03
CA LYS A 50 10.52 1.88 7.33
C LYS A 50 10.58 2.27 5.84
N ILE A 51 9.43 2.58 5.21
CA ILE A 51 9.36 2.98 3.80
C ILE A 51 9.06 4.48 3.62
N SER A 52 8.35 5.10 4.57
CA SER A 52 8.13 6.55 4.55
C SER A 52 7.97 7.08 5.98
N SER A 53 8.60 8.22 6.26
CA SER A 53 8.39 8.99 7.50
C SER A 53 7.42 10.16 7.32
N GLU A 54 7.05 10.46 6.08
CA GLU A 54 6.23 11.64 5.71
C GLU A 54 4.79 11.26 5.40
N CYS A 55 4.55 10.03 4.92
CA CYS A 55 3.22 9.50 4.70
C CYS A 55 2.64 8.97 6.01
N GLU A 56 1.37 9.25 6.27
CA GLU A 56 0.69 8.79 7.48
C GLU A 56 -0.03 7.46 7.26
N LEU A 57 -0.60 7.25 6.07
CA LEU A 57 -1.47 6.14 5.76
C LEU A 57 -1.08 5.43 4.47
N ALA A 58 -1.51 4.17 4.37
CA ALA A 58 -1.39 3.38 3.17
C ALA A 58 -2.64 2.52 2.90
N ILE A 59 -2.88 2.22 1.63
CA ILE A 59 -3.75 1.12 1.22
C ILE A 59 -2.92 -0.10 0.93
N SER A 60 -3.25 -1.20 1.59
CA SER A 60 -2.75 -2.55 1.32
C SER A 60 -3.79 -3.32 0.52
N ILE A 61 -3.39 -3.85 -0.63
CA ILE A 61 -4.27 -4.51 -1.59
C ILE A 61 -3.56 -5.65 -2.34
N TYR A 62 -4.33 -6.63 -2.82
CA TYR A 62 -3.86 -7.63 -3.77
C TYR A 62 -4.32 -7.35 -5.20
N PHE A 63 -3.37 -7.39 -6.13
CA PHE A 63 -3.64 -7.52 -7.56
C PHE A 63 -3.02 -8.80 -8.09
N SER A 64 -3.78 -9.55 -8.89
CA SER A 64 -3.29 -10.75 -9.57
C SER A 64 -2.45 -10.44 -10.82
N ASP A 65 -2.68 -9.28 -11.42
CA ASP A 65 -1.94 -8.79 -12.58
C ASP A 65 -1.02 -7.66 -12.14
N ASP A 66 0.23 -7.76 -12.55
CA ASP A 66 1.32 -6.90 -12.11
C ASP A 66 1.20 -5.45 -12.60
N GLU A 67 0.30 -5.16 -13.54
CA GLU A 67 0.15 -3.84 -14.18
C GLU A 67 -1.08 -3.05 -13.69
N ILE A 68 -2.05 -3.70 -13.05
CA ILE A 68 -3.33 -3.08 -12.63
C ILE A 68 -3.10 -1.87 -11.72
N TYR A 69 -2.09 -1.92 -10.85
CA TYR A 69 -1.80 -0.85 -9.90
C TYR A 69 -1.63 0.53 -10.57
N LYS A 70 -1.18 0.57 -11.83
CA LYS A 70 -0.95 1.81 -12.58
C LYS A 70 -2.22 2.61 -12.79
N GLN A 71 -3.38 1.94 -12.89
CA GLN A 71 -4.69 2.58 -13.10
C GLN A 71 -5.16 3.38 -11.88
N TYR A 72 -4.57 3.11 -10.71
CA TYR A 72 -4.94 3.71 -9.43
C TYR A 72 -3.98 4.80 -8.98
N ILE A 73 -2.89 5.04 -9.72
CA ILE A 73 -1.98 6.17 -9.49
C ILE A 73 -2.70 7.46 -9.89
N ASN A 74 -2.72 8.42 -8.98
CA ASN A 74 -3.32 9.75 -9.16
C ASN A 74 -2.59 10.76 -8.27
N ASP A 75 -2.93 12.04 -8.38
CA ASP A 75 -2.27 13.16 -7.70
C ASP A 75 -2.19 13.05 -6.16
N ASN A 76 -2.97 12.16 -5.54
CA ASN A 76 -2.92 11.96 -4.10
C ASN A 76 -2.00 10.81 -3.68
N VAL A 77 -1.66 9.90 -4.60
CA VAL A 77 -0.75 8.78 -4.34
C VAL A 77 0.67 9.33 -4.36
N ARG A 78 1.42 9.06 -3.29
CA ARG A 78 2.80 9.54 -3.15
C ARG A 78 3.83 8.50 -3.55
N ALA A 79 3.49 7.24 -3.35
CA ALA A 79 4.32 6.13 -3.79
C ALA A 79 3.50 4.84 -3.88
N VAL A 80 3.95 3.94 -4.75
CA VAL A 80 3.45 2.57 -4.85
C VAL A 80 4.60 1.60 -4.68
N TYR A 81 4.42 0.63 -3.79
CA TYR A 81 5.38 -0.43 -3.54
C TYR A 81 4.77 -1.79 -3.84
N LYS A 82 5.56 -2.69 -4.42
CA LYS A 82 5.29 -4.12 -4.41
C LYS A 82 5.81 -4.72 -3.12
N ILE A 83 5.03 -5.58 -2.49
CA ILE A 83 5.43 -6.32 -1.30
C ILE A 83 5.89 -7.71 -1.76
N ASP A 84 7.18 -7.98 -1.64
CA ASP A 84 7.72 -9.34 -1.68
C ASP A 84 8.03 -9.77 -0.23
N SER A 85 7.96 -11.07 0.03
CA SER A 85 8.26 -11.85 1.24
C SER A 85 9.00 -11.15 2.39
N ASN A 86 9.96 -10.25 2.14
CA ASN A 86 10.57 -9.38 3.17
C ASN A 86 10.95 -7.97 2.69
N HIS A 87 10.58 -7.58 1.47
CA HIS A 87 11.05 -6.36 0.81
C HIS A 87 9.90 -5.52 0.26
N PHE A 88 10.17 -4.23 0.08
CA PHE A 88 9.26 -3.27 -0.51
C PHE A 88 9.96 -2.70 -1.73
N ASP A 89 9.55 -3.14 -2.92
CA ASP A 89 10.11 -2.66 -4.17
C ASP A 89 9.34 -1.43 -4.62
N VAL A 90 10.02 -0.30 -4.80
CA VAL A 90 9.41 0.92 -5.31
C VAL A 90 9.02 0.69 -6.76
N LEU A 91 7.73 0.72 -7.06
CA LEU A 91 7.23 0.64 -8.45
C LEU A 91 6.98 2.01 -9.05
N TRP A 92 6.61 2.97 -8.20
CA TRP A 92 6.37 4.35 -8.61
C TRP A 92 6.48 5.26 -7.38
N LYS A 93 6.95 6.49 -7.58
CA LYS A 93 7.00 7.54 -6.56
C LYS A 93 6.77 8.89 -7.23
N ASP A 94 6.02 9.74 -6.54
CA ASP A 94 5.86 11.13 -6.91
C ASP A 94 7.19 11.87 -6.65
N GLU A 95 7.76 12.48 -7.69
CA GLU A 95 9.09 13.13 -7.62
C GLU A 95 9.02 14.60 -7.14
N PHE A 96 7.88 15.06 -6.64
CA PHE A 96 7.60 16.48 -6.37
C PHE A 96 7.28 16.80 -4.91
#